data_AF-G9P353-F1
#
_entry.id   AF-G9P353-F1
#
_cell.length_a   1.000
_cell.length_b   1.000
_cell.length_c   1.000
_cell.angle_alpha   90.00
_cell.angle_beta   90.00
_cell.angle_gamma   90.00
#
_symmetry.space_group_name_H-M   'P 1'
#
loop_
_entity.id
_entity.type
_entity.pdbx_description
1 polymer ?
#
loop_
_entity_poly.entity_id
_entity_poly.type
_entity_poly.pdbx_seq_one_letter_code
_entity_poly.pdbx_strand_id
1 'polypeptide(L)'
;MVPENCASTFGAATMGASFHNPAIVVAQMKFENFHMVQAFLAATASSAVIYTVAEHFGYVKLKPRSSSPIGLFSTYDGNIIGGALLGAGMALSGSCPGTLYPQLAAGVHTGFHALNGAIIGGILWTGLLAKMAKGCKERANATPITTTANDQVGLSRGVTLLLFEAACISILAATTIYTPPFPGAKILGTTGGLIIGLSQLFSIITRKSMIGISTAYEEIGNHFWWLIKGAEPNAKPTSYNSIVFAAGVTAGAWGLLQAIPSLASAPVFEAPPLLAMAGGALMVIGARMAGGCTSGHGISGISLLSLSSMITIGCAFAAGAVVAPLVY
;
A
#
# COMPACT_ATOMS: atom_id res chain seq x y z
N MET A 1 -22.39 -0.12 -2.25
CA MET A 1 -21.89 0.51 -3.49
C MET A 1 -20.60 1.24 -3.13
N VAL A 2 -19.47 0.96 -3.79
CA VAL A 2 -18.23 1.70 -3.54
C VAL A 2 -18.40 3.10 -4.13
N PRO A 3 -18.25 4.18 -3.37
CA PRO A 3 -18.26 5.53 -3.92
C PRO A 3 -17.05 5.67 -4.85
N GLU A 4 -17.29 5.65 -6.16
CA GLU A 4 -16.27 5.80 -7.21
C GLU A 4 -15.44 7.07 -6.99
N ASN A 5 -16.07 8.13 -6.46
CA ASN A 5 -15.44 9.40 -6.14
C ASN A 5 -14.26 9.28 -5.15
N CYS A 6 -14.29 8.31 -4.22
CA CYS A 6 -13.22 8.12 -3.24
C CYS A 6 -11.98 7.47 -3.86
N ALA A 7 -12.20 6.53 -4.78
CA ALA A 7 -11.12 5.94 -5.55
C ALA A 7 -10.44 7.00 -6.42
N SER A 8 -11.24 7.79 -7.15
CA SER A 8 -10.71 8.81 -8.05
C SER A 8 -9.92 9.91 -7.32
N THR A 9 -10.38 10.35 -6.15
CA THR A 9 -9.64 11.33 -5.33
C THR A 9 -8.30 10.78 -4.86
N PHE A 10 -8.24 9.52 -4.40
CA PHE A 10 -6.98 8.87 -4.05
C PHE A 10 -6.03 8.70 -5.25
N GLY A 11 -6.59 8.35 -6.41
CA GLY A 11 -5.85 8.28 -7.68
C GLY A 11 -5.23 9.62 -8.09
N ALA A 12 -6.03 10.69 -8.05
CA ALA A 12 -5.55 12.04 -8.31
C ALA A 12 -4.47 12.45 -7.30
N ALA A 13 -4.69 12.21 -6.00
CA ALA A 13 -3.71 12.53 -4.96
C ALA A 13 -2.36 11.84 -5.16
N THR A 14 -2.37 10.55 -5.50
CA THR A 14 -1.14 9.79 -5.75
C THR A 14 -0.45 10.19 -7.04
N MET A 15 -1.21 10.49 -8.10
CA MET A 15 -0.66 11.08 -9.34
C MET A 15 0.02 12.43 -9.05
N GLY A 16 -0.65 13.31 -8.31
CA GLY A 16 -0.12 14.61 -7.89
C GLY A 16 1.17 14.48 -7.07
N ALA A 17 1.24 13.49 -6.17
CA ALA A 17 2.43 13.16 -5.38
C ALA A 17 3.62 12.58 -6.19
N SER A 18 3.53 12.59 -7.52
CA SER A 18 4.53 12.08 -8.47
C SER A 18 4.78 10.58 -8.37
N PHE A 19 3.89 9.83 -7.71
CA PHE A 19 4.03 8.38 -7.56
C PHE A 19 3.83 7.58 -8.85
N HIS A 20 3.52 8.25 -9.96
CA HIS A 20 3.59 7.66 -11.29
C HIS A 20 5.03 7.40 -11.77
N ASN A 21 6.06 7.96 -11.13
CA ASN A 21 7.46 7.78 -11.53
C ASN A 21 8.11 6.60 -10.77
N PRO A 22 8.51 5.50 -11.45
CA PRO A 22 9.13 4.34 -10.80
C PRO A 22 10.44 4.65 -10.06
N ALA A 23 11.19 5.65 -10.54
CA ALA A 23 12.45 6.08 -9.96
C ALA A 23 12.30 6.52 -8.50
N ILE A 24 11.15 7.10 -8.12
CA ILE A 24 10.88 7.50 -6.73
C ILE A 24 10.82 6.27 -5.81
N VAL A 25 10.22 5.18 -6.27
CA VAL A 25 10.10 3.94 -5.50
C VAL A 25 11.48 3.30 -5.34
N VAL A 26 12.25 3.20 -6.43
CA VAL A 26 13.60 2.61 -6.39
C VAL A 26 14.57 3.46 -5.56
N ALA A 27 14.59 4.78 -5.76
CA ALA A 27 15.44 5.69 -4.98
C ALA A 27 15.12 5.66 -3.49
N GLN A 28 13.83 5.51 -3.14
CA GLN A 28 13.43 5.31 -1.74
C GLN A 28 14.00 4.01 -1.17
N MET A 29 13.95 2.92 -1.94
CA MET A 29 14.49 1.64 -1.48
C MET A 29 16.01 1.69 -1.36
N LYS A 30 16.72 2.41 -2.25
CA LYS A 30 18.17 2.64 -2.13
C LYS A 30 18.55 3.65 -1.05
N PHE A 31 17.58 4.29 -0.38
CA PHE A 31 17.79 5.43 0.53
C PHE A 31 18.54 6.61 -0.10
N GLU A 32 18.45 6.76 -1.42
CA GLU A 32 19.06 7.87 -2.17
C GLU A 32 18.17 9.12 -2.17
N ASN A 33 16.84 8.92 -2.06
CA ASN A 33 15.89 10.01 -1.96
C ASN A 33 14.73 9.64 -1.04
N PHE A 34 14.27 10.62 -0.25
CA PHE A 34 13.27 10.41 0.82
C PHE A 34 11.87 10.95 0.46
N HIS A 35 11.62 11.31 -0.81
CA HIS A 35 10.31 11.84 -1.25
C HIS A 35 9.15 10.90 -0.93
N MET A 36 9.33 9.59 -1.13
CA MET A 36 8.28 8.60 -0.85
C MET A 36 8.00 8.48 0.65
N VAL A 37 9.04 8.40 1.49
CA VAL A 37 8.84 8.33 2.95
C VAL A 37 8.24 9.62 3.50
N GLN A 38 8.60 10.79 2.94
CA GLN A 38 7.99 12.07 3.29
C GLN A 38 6.48 12.06 3.00
N ALA A 39 6.09 11.67 1.78
CA ALA A 39 4.67 11.55 1.44
C ALA A 39 3.95 10.52 2.30
N PHE A 40 4.59 9.39 2.58
CA PHE A 40 4.01 8.33 3.39
C PHE A 40 3.81 8.73 4.85
N LEU A 41 4.80 9.35 5.49
CA LEU A 41 4.72 9.82 6.86
C LEU A 41 3.72 10.96 7.01
N ALA A 42 3.71 11.93 6.08
CA ALA A 42 2.75 13.02 6.10
C ALA A 42 1.31 12.51 5.90
N ALA A 43 1.10 11.54 5.00
CA ALA A 43 -0.20 10.89 4.82
C ALA A 43 -0.63 10.11 6.07
N THR A 44 0.30 9.42 6.72
CA THR A 44 0.02 8.60 7.91
C THR A 44 -0.31 9.48 9.13
N ALA A 45 0.50 10.49 9.40
CA ALA A 45 0.30 11.47 10.47
C ALA A 45 -1.06 12.20 10.31
N SER A 46 -1.29 12.80 9.14
CA SER A 46 -2.59 13.45 8.87
C SER A 46 -3.76 12.47 8.98
N SER A 47 -3.63 11.22 8.50
CA SER A 47 -4.67 10.20 8.65
C SER A 47 -4.94 9.82 10.11
N ALA A 48 -3.93 9.81 10.99
CA ALA A 48 -4.07 9.49 12.40
C ALA A 48 -4.85 10.58 13.14
N VAL A 49 -4.56 11.85 12.84
CA VAL A 49 -5.34 13.00 13.33
C VAL A 49 -6.78 12.94 12.83
N ILE A 50 -6.97 12.76 11.51
CA ILE A 50 -8.29 12.64 10.88
C ILE A 50 -9.13 11.55 11.55
N TYR A 51 -8.54 10.37 11.76
CA TYR A 51 -9.22 9.26 12.39
C TYR A 51 -9.59 9.57 13.84
N THR A 52 -8.65 10.09 14.62
CA THR A 52 -8.86 10.42 16.04
C THR A 52 -10.00 11.42 16.21
N VAL A 53 -10.05 12.44 15.35
CA VAL A 53 -11.15 13.42 15.33
C VAL A 53 -12.47 12.75 14.95
N ALA A 54 -12.49 11.95 13.89
CA ALA A 54 -13.72 11.27 13.43
C ALA A 54 -14.26 10.27 14.48
N GLU A 55 -13.38 9.59 15.21
CA GLU A 55 -13.76 8.71 16.31
C GLU A 55 -14.25 9.48 17.54
N HIS A 56 -13.62 10.62 17.86
CA HIS A 56 -14.05 11.48 18.97
C HIS A 56 -15.50 11.97 18.79
N PHE A 57 -15.89 12.33 17.56
CA PHE A 57 -17.27 12.70 17.22
C PHE A 57 -18.20 11.50 17.03
N GLY A 58 -17.75 10.27 17.28
CA GLY A 58 -18.55 9.05 17.14
C GLY A 58 -18.93 8.70 15.70
N TYR A 59 -18.27 9.31 14.70
CA TYR A 59 -18.61 9.13 13.29
C TYR A 59 -18.20 7.76 12.74
N VAL A 60 -17.03 7.28 13.15
CA VAL A 60 -16.48 5.96 12.79
C VAL A 60 -15.76 5.32 13.97
N LYS A 61 -15.76 3.98 14.00
CA LYS A 61 -14.93 3.19 14.91
C LYS A 61 -14.21 2.12 14.11
N LEU A 62 -12.97 2.39 13.76
CA LEU A 62 -12.16 1.51 12.93
C LEU A 62 -11.27 0.63 13.81
N LYS A 63 -11.20 -0.65 13.49
CA LYS A 63 -10.37 -1.60 14.26
C LYS A 63 -8.93 -1.56 13.72
N PRO A 64 -7.91 -1.48 14.59
CA PRO A 64 -6.52 -1.69 14.20
C PRO A 64 -6.36 -3.04 13.49
N ARG A 65 -5.42 -3.12 12.54
CA ARG A 65 -5.16 -4.38 11.84
C ARG A 65 -4.59 -5.43 12.79
N SER A 66 -5.10 -6.65 12.66
CA SER A 66 -4.57 -7.84 13.34
C SER A 66 -3.30 -8.33 12.66
N SER A 67 -2.58 -9.22 13.34
CA SER A 67 -1.49 -9.98 12.74
C SER A 67 -2.01 -10.98 11.70
N SER A 68 -1.14 -11.38 10.78
CA SER A 68 -1.43 -12.36 9.72
C SER A 68 -0.56 -13.61 9.92
N PRO A 69 -0.86 -14.46 10.91
CA PRO A 69 -0.04 -15.63 11.19
C PRO A 69 -0.23 -16.73 10.14
N ILE A 70 0.88 -17.32 9.70
CA ILE A 70 0.96 -18.50 8.84
C ILE A 70 1.30 -19.75 9.65
N GLY A 71 1.89 -19.58 10.85
CA GLY A 71 2.17 -20.70 11.76
C GLY A 71 3.56 -21.34 11.58
N LEU A 72 4.54 -20.56 11.12
CA LEU A 72 5.93 -20.99 10.92
C LEU A 72 6.80 -20.74 12.16
N PHE A 73 6.80 -19.51 12.69
CA PHE A 73 7.72 -19.15 13.79
C PHE A 73 7.22 -18.06 14.73
N SER A 74 6.18 -17.30 14.37
CA SER A 74 5.69 -16.18 15.17
C SER A 74 4.23 -15.88 14.85
N THR A 75 3.54 -15.17 15.74
CA THR A 75 2.20 -14.62 15.47
C THR A 75 2.19 -13.54 14.38
N TYR A 76 3.37 -13.00 14.02
CA TYR A 76 3.57 -12.00 12.97
C TYR A 76 4.37 -12.54 11.78
N ASP A 77 4.60 -13.84 11.67
CA ASP A 77 5.43 -14.45 10.61
C ASP A 77 4.96 -14.08 9.20
N GLY A 78 3.65 -14.05 8.92
CA GLY A 78 3.13 -13.61 7.63
C GLY A 78 3.24 -12.10 7.42
N ASN A 79 3.25 -11.29 8.48
CA ASN A 79 3.59 -9.86 8.36
C ASN A 79 5.08 -9.67 8.02
N ILE A 80 5.96 -10.47 8.61
CA ILE A 80 7.41 -10.41 8.39
C ILE A 80 7.76 -10.89 6.99
N ILE A 81 7.36 -12.13 6.64
CA ILE A 81 7.63 -12.72 5.33
C ILE A 81 6.88 -11.93 4.26
N GLY A 82 5.59 -11.66 4.46
CA GLY A 82 4.78 -10.92 3.50
C GLY A 82 5.28 -9.49 3.30
N GLY A 83 5.68 -8.81 4.38
CA GLY A 83 6.33 -7.50 4.32
C GLY A 83 7.63 -7.54 3.55
N ALA A 84 8.50 -8.53 3.81
CA ALA A 84 9.76 -8.68 3.08
C ALA A 84 9.53 -8.93 1.57
N LEU A 85 8.59 -9.82 1.21
CA LEU A 85 8.22 -10.07 -0.19
C LEU A 85 7.61 -8.82 -0.84
N LEU A 86 6.78 -8.07 -0.11
CA LEU A 86 6.24 -6.79 -0.55
C LEU A 86 7.36 -5.80 -0.88
N GLY A 87 8.32 -5.63 0.04
CA GLY A 87 9.48 -4.77 -0.12
C GLY A 87 10.38 -5.15 -1.29
N ALA A 88 10.75 -6.42 -1.38
CA ALA A 88 11.54 -6.97 -2.47
C ALA A 88 10.82 -6.78 -3.82
N GLY A 89 9.52 -7.03 -3.87
CA GLY A 89 8.72 -6.84 -5.08
C GLY A 89 8.63 -5.37 -5.49
N MET A 90 8.53 -4.46 -4.52
CA MET A 90 8.55 -3.02 -4.79
C MET A 90 9.91 -2.56 -5.33
N ALA A 91 11.01 -3.07 -4.76
CA ALA A 91 12.35 -2.80 -5.25
C ALA A 91 12.51 -3.29 -6.70
N LEU A 92 12.19 -4.55 -6.99
CA LEU A 92 12.33 -5.16 -8.34
C LEU A 92 11.46 -4.51 -9.41
N SER A 93 10.30 -3.97 -9.04
CA SER A 93 9.35 -3.42 -10.00
C SER A 93 9.35 -1.91 -10.10
N GLY A 94 10.01 -1.19 -9.19
CA GLY A 94 9.84 0.27 -9.10
C GLY A 94 8.37 0.68 -8.91
N SER A 95 7.55 -0.19 -8.36
CA SER A 95 6.12 0.02 -8.20
C SER A 95 5.68 -0.46 -6.83
N CYS A 96 4.52 -0.03 -6.37
CA CYS A 96 3.84 -0.65 -5.25
C CYS A 96 2.36 -0.80 -5.58
N PRO A 97 1.59 -1.59 -4.80
CA PRO A 97 0.20 -1.88 -5.12
C PRO A 97 -0.67 -0.63 -5.32
N GLY A 98 -0.35 0.49 -4.66
CA GLY A 98 -1.05 1.76 -4.86
C GLY A 98 -0.55 2.59 -6.05
N THR A 99 0.77 2.67 -6.25
CA THR A 99 1.38 3.52 -7.29
C THR A 99 1.29 2.92 -8.69
N LEU A 100 1.06 1.62 -8.77
CA LEU A 100 0.85 0.89 -10.02
C LEU A 100 -0.25 1.53 -10.88
N TYR A 101 -1.35 1.99 -10.28
CA TYR A 101 -2.47 2.58 -11.03
C TYR A 101 -2.16 3.99 -11.59
N PRO A 102 -1.53 4.91 -10.82
CA PRO A 102 -0.93 6.13 -11.38
C PRO A 102 0.11 5.87 -12.49
N GLN A 103 0.94 4.82 -12.37
CA GLN A 103 1.90 4.46 -13.41
C GLN A 103 1.21 4.02 -14.70
N LEU A 104 0.13 3.23 -14.60
CA LEU A 104 -0.72 2.88 -15.74
C LEU A 104 -1.35 4.12 -16.37
N ALA A 105 -1.90 5.01 -15.55
CA ALA A 105 -2.52 6.25 -16.00
C ALA A 105 -1.54 7.19 -16.71
N ALA A 106 -0.28 7.21 -16.27
CA ALA A 106 0.81 7.96 -16.90
C ALA A 106 1.40 7.27 -18.15
N GLY A 107 0.98 6.05 -18.47
CA GLY A 107 1.49 5.32 -19.63
C GLY A 107 2.91 4.78 -19.45
N VAL A 108 3.39 4.60 -18.22
CA VAL A 108 4.76 4.11 -17.94
C VAL A 108 4.84 2.60 -18.16
N HIS A 109 5.81 2.12 -18.95
CA HIS A 109 5.89 0.69 -19.31
C HIS A 109 6.10 -0.20 -18.10
N THR A 110 6.92 0.25 -17.15
CA THR A 110 7.13 -0.43 -15.87
C THR A 110 5.80 -0.72 -15.16
N GLY A 111 4.84 0.22 -15.18
CA GLY A 111 3.53 0.05 -14.56
C GLY A 111 2.70 -1.08 -15.20
N PHE A 112 2.72 -1.19 -16.53
CA PHE A 112 2.03 -2.26 -17.25
C PHE A 112 2.64 -3.63 -16.98
N HIS A 113 3.98 -3.73 -16.98
CA HIS A 113 4.66 -4.98 -16.65
C HIS A 113 4.45 -5.38 -15.19
N ALA A 114 4.51 -4.43 -14.27
CA ALA A 114 4.19 -4.66 -12.86
C ALA A 114 2.73 -5.08 -12.65
N LEU A 115 1.77 -4.53 -13.41
CA LEU A 115 0.37 -4.97 -13.40
C LEU A 115 0.23 -6.43 -13.83
N ASN A 116 0.86 -6.83 -14.93
CA ASN A 116 0.82 -8.22 -15.39
C ASN A 116 1.35 -9.17 -14.31
N GLY A 117 2.49 -8.80 -13.71
CA GLY A 117 3.03 -9.49 -12.54
C GLY A 117 2.05 -9.57 -11.38
N ALA A 118 1.47 -8.44 -11.00
CA ALA A 118 0.53 -8.32 -9.89
C ALA A 118 -0.73 -9.19 -10.08
N ILE A 119 -1.26 -9.27 -11.31
CA ILE A 119 -2.36 -10.16 -11.67
C ILE A 119 -1.95 -11.62 -11.51
N ILE A 120 -0.77 -12.01 -12.03
CA ILE A 120 -0.23 -13.36 -11.86
C ILE A 120 -0.07 -13.69 -10.37
N GLY A 121 0.47 -12.77 -9.57
CA GLY A 121 0.61 -12.92 -8.12
C GLY A 121 -0.74 -13.12 -7.41
N GLY A 122 -1.78 -12.38 -7.81
CA GLY A 122 -3.14 -12.55 -7.30
C GLY A 122 -3.74 -13.92 -7.65
N ILE A 123 -3.54 -14.40 -8.88
CA ILE A 123 -3.97 -15.72 -9.35
C ILE A 123 -3.27 -16.83 -8.57
N LEU A 124 -1.94 -16.75 -8.42
CA LEU A 124 -1.13 -17.72 -7.67
C LEU A 124 -1.53 -17.75 -6.19
N TRP A 125 -1.80 -16.57 -5.61
CA TRP A 125 -2.25 -16.45 -4.24
C TRP A 125 -3.58 -17.17 -4.02
N THR A 126 -4.60 -16.82 -4.80
CA THR A 126 -5.97 -17.38 -4.67
C THR A 126 -6.06 -18.86 -5.01
N GLY A 127 -5.24 -19.35 -5.95
CA GLY A 127 -5.28 -20.75 -6.39
C GLY A 127 -4.59 -21.72 -5.44
N LEU A 128 -3.39 -21.36 -4.98
CA LEU A 128 -2.45 -22.26 -4.30
C LEU A 128 -1.98 -21.71 -2.96
N LEU A 129 -1.34 -20.54 -2.93
CA LEU A 129 -0.59 -20.08 -1.76
C LEU A 129 -1.50 -19.78 -0.56
N ALA A 130 -2.70 -19.24 -0.78
CA ALA A 130 -3.66 -18.99 0.29
C ALA A 130 -4.11 -20.29 0.97
N LYS A 131 -4.28 -21.37 0.21
CA LYS A 131 -4.62 -22.70 0.76
C LYS A 131 -3.47 -23.28 1.57
N MET A 132 -2.24 -23.16 1.05
CA MET A 132 -1.04 -23.60 1.76
C MET A 132 -0.87 -22.83 3.08
N ALA A 133 -0.97 -21.50 3.04
CA ALA A 133 -0.86 -20.65 4.22
C ALA A 133 -1.96 -20.95 5.25
N LYS A 134 -3.21 -21.17 4.79
CA LYS A 134 -4.32 -21.58 5.67
C LYS A 134 -4.05 -22.95 6.31
N GLY A 135 -3.58 -23.93 5.54
CA GLY A 135 -3.25 -25.26 6.05
C GLY A 135 -2.10 -25.23 7.08
N CYS A 136 -1.06 -24.42 6.86
CA CYS A 136 0.00 -24.21 7.84
C CYS A 136 -0.54 -23.57 9.12
N LYS A 137 -1.38 -22.54 8.99
CA LYS A 137 -1.97 -21.82 10.13
C LYS A 137 -2.83 -22.74 10.98
N GLU A 138 -3.65 -23.58 10.35
CA GLU A 138 -4.50 -24.56 11.03
C GLU A 138 -3.68 -25.61 11.77
N ARG A 139 -2.61 -26.15 11.14
CA ARG A 139 -1.71 -27.11 11.80
C ARG A 139 -1.01 -26.53 13.02
N ALA A 140 -0.65 -25.24 12.96
CA ALA A 140 0.01 -24.55 14.05
C ALA A 140 -0.97 -24.01 15.12
N ASN A 141 -2.28 -24.16 14.93
CA ASN A 141 -3.32 -23.53 15.76
C ASN A 141 -3.09 -22.02 15.96
N ALA A 142 -2.53 -21.35 14.95
CA ALA A 142 -2.09 -19.97 15.09
C ALA A 142 -3.27 -18.99 14.96
N THR A 143 -3.49 -18.19 16.01
CA THR A 143 -4.59 -17.22 16.08
C THR A 143 -4.07 -15.80 15.82
N PRO A 144 -4.76 -15.01 14.96
CA PRO A 144 -4.45 -13.60 14.79
C PRO A 144 -4.62 -12.82 16.09
N ILE A 145 -3.67 -11.95 16.40
CA ILE A 145 -3.76 -11.03 17.54
C ILE A 145 -3.86 -9.59 17.04
N THR A 146 -4.69 -8.78 17.69
CA THR A 146 -4.74 -7.34 17.44
C THR A 146 -4.03 -6.64 18.57
N THR A 147 -2.89 -6.05 18.26
CA THR A 147 -2.09 -5.33 19.24
C THR A 147 -1.71 -3.98 18.67
N THR A 148 -1.88 -2.95 19.48
CA THR A 148 -1.48 -1.58 19.13
C THR A 148 -0.14 -1.24 19.79
N ALA A 149 0.53 -0.21 19.27
CA ALA A 149 1.77 0.28 19.86
C ALA A 149 1.58 0.73 21.31
N ASN A 150 0.42 1.31 21.66
CA ASN A 150 0.13 1.71 23.03
C ASN A 150 0.03 0.49 23.97
N ASP A 151 -0.53 -0.64 23.51
CA ASP A 151 -0.63 -1.86 24.32
C ASP A 151 0.76 -2.44 24.61
N GLN A 152 1.70 -2.34 23.66
CA GLN A 152 3.07 -2.84 23.82
C GLN A 152 3.93 -1.97 24.73
N VAL A 153 3.81 -0.65 24.62
CA VAL A 153 4.63 0.30 25.42
C VAL A 153 4.01 0.56 26.79
N GLY A 154 2.75 0.14 27.02
CA GLY A 154 2.04 0.35 28.28
C GLY A 154 1.62 1.81 28.52
N LEU A 155 1.56 2.62 27.45
CA LEU A 155 1.19 4.04 27.51
C LEU A 155 -0.28 4.24 27.14
N SER A 156 -0.85 5.39 27.53
CA SER A 156 -2.18 5.76 27.06
C SER A 156 -2.15 5.96 25.54
N ARG A 157 -3.28 5.69 24.88
CA ARG A 157 -3.41 5.86 23.43
C ARG A 157 -3.12 7.31 23.00
N GLY A 158 -3.56 8.30 23.79
CA GLY A 158 -3.30 9.72 23.52
C GLY A 158 -1.82 10.06 23.59
N VAL A 159 -1.10 9.59 24.60
CA VAL A 159 0.36 9.81 24.72
C VAL A 159 1.09 9.13 23.58
N THR A 160 0.73 7.89 23.24
CA THR A 160 1.35 7.15 22.14
C THR A 160 1.13 7.85 20.80
N LEU A 161 -0.08 8.39 20.58
CA LEU A 161 -0.39 9.16 19.38
C LEU A 161 0.44 10.45 19.32
N LEU A 162 0.56 11.19 20.43
CA LEU A 162 1.40 12.40 20.48
C LEU A 162 2.87 12.10 20.19
N LEU A 163 3.41 11.01 20.76
CA LEU A 163 4.78 10.56 20.47
C LEU A 163 4.95 10.14 19.00
N PHE A 164 3.96 9.45 18.44
CA PHE A 164 3.95 9.06 17.04
C PHE A 164 3.94 10.29 16.11
N GLU A 165 3.06 11.26 16.36
CA GLU A 165 3.00 12.52 15.61
C GLU A 165 4.31 13.31 15.73
N ALA A 166 4.87 13.42 16.93
CA ALA A 166 6.15 14.08 17.16
C ALA A 166 7.29 13.39 16.38
N ALA A 167 7.31 12.06 16.35
CA ALA A 167 8.28 11.29 15.57
C ALA A 167 8.10 11.53 14.06
N CYS A 168 6.87 11.48 13.55
CA CYS A 168 6.56 11.78 12.14
C CYS A 168 7.01 13.19 11.76
N ILE A 169 6.65 14.22 12.54
CA ILE A 169 7.03 15.61 12.29
C ILE A 169 8.55 15.78 12.32
N SER A 170 9.23 15.15 13.29
CA SER A 170 10.70 15.23 13.40
C SER A 170 11.40 14.63 12.17
N ILE A 171 10.95 13.45 11.72
CA ILE A 171 11.51 12.80 10.52
C ILE A 171 11.18 13.60 9.26
N LEU A 172 9.96 14.15 9.14
CA LEU A 172 9.57 15.01 8.03
C LEU A 172 10.41 16.28 7.99
N ALA A 173 10.62 16.94 9.13
CA ALA A 173 11.46 18.14 9.23
C ALA A 173 12.91 17.81 8.85
N ALA A 174 13.49 16.76 9.44
CA ALA A 174 14.85 16.32 9.14
C ALA A 174 15.03 16.00 7.65
N THR A 175 14.17 15.17 7.08
CA THR A 175 14.28 14.80 5.66
C THR A 175 14.02 15.99 4.73
N THR A 176 13.09 16.89 5.05
CA THR A 176 12.82 18.07 4.22
C THR A 176 13.98 19.07 4.24
N ILE A 177 14.68 19.21 5.37
CA ILE A 177 15.81 20.14 5.53
C ILE A 177 17.11 19.55 4.94
N TYR A 178 17.37 18.27 5.17
CA TYR A 178 18.67 17.66 4.87
C TYR A 178 18.73 16.90 3.54
N THR A 179 17.62 16.70 2.84
CA THR A 179 17.60 15.90 1.61
C THR A 179 17.06 16.70 0.43
N PRO A 180 17.68 16.62 -0.75
CA PRO A 180 17.23 17.38 -1.90
C PRO A 180 15.86 16.86 -2.40
N PRO A 181 15.01 17.76 -2.93
CA PRO A 181 13.78 17.36 -3.60
C PRO A 181 14.07 16.38 -4.73
N PHE A 182 13.14 15.44 -4.96
CA PHE A 182 13.31 14.47 -6.03
C PHE A 182 13.33 15.17 -7.40
N PRO A 183 14.32 14.89 -8.29
CA PRO A 183 14.40 15.50 -9.61
C PRO A 183 13.13 15.21 -10.44
N GLY A 184 12.43 16.27 -10.84
CA GLY A 184 11.21 16.16 -11.64
C GLY A 184 9.90 16.06 -10.84
N ALA A 185 9.96 15.92 -9.51
CA ALA A 185 8.76 16.05 -8.68
C ALA A 185 8.29 17.52 -8.65
N LYS A 186 7.02 17.75 -9.04
CA LYS A 186 6.43 19.10 -9.07
C LYS A 186 5.96 19.59 -7.72
N ILE A 187 5.68 18.67 -6.80
CA ILE A 187 5.28 18.96 -5.42
C ILE A 187 6.20 18.22 -4.46
N LEU A 188 6.42 18.78 -3.27
CA LEU A 188 7.19 18.11 -2.23
C LEU A 188 6.47 16.85 -1.75
N GLY A 189 7.23 15.83 -1.35
CA GLY A 189 6.70 14.60 -0.78
C GLY A 189 5.71 14.88 0.35
N THR A 190 6.08 15.76 1.30
CA THR A 190 5.22 16.17 2.42
C THR A 190 3.86 16.72 1.95
N THR A 191 3.85 17.60 0.95
CA THR A 191 2.62 18.16 0.37
C THR A 191 1.78 17.07 -0.29
N GLY A 192 2.42 16.19 -1.08
CA GLY A 192 1.75 15.03 -1.69
C GLY A 192 1.13 14.11 -0.64
N GLY A 193 1.82 13.89 0.47
CA GLY A 193 1.33 13.11 1.60
C GLY A 193 0.10 13.73 2.27
N LEU A 194 0.09 15.04 2.50
CA LEU A 194 -1.09 15.73 3.03
C LEU A 194 -2.31 15.62 2.10
N ILE A 195 -2.10 15.71 0.78
CA ILE A 195 -3.18 15.52 -0.21
C ILE A 195 -3.72 14.08 -0.17
N ILE A 196 -2.84 13.09 -0.01
CA ILE A 196 -3.23 11.70 0.20
C ILE A 196 -4.00 11.53 1.53
N GLY A 197 -3.58 12.21 2.59
CA GLY A 197 -4.30 12.26 3.87
C GLY A 197 -5.70 12.85 3.74
N LEU A 198 -5.87 13.93 2.97
CA LEU A 198 -7.19 14.49 2.65
C LEU A 198 -8.07 13.50 1.87
N SER A 199 -7.47 12.69 1.00
CA SER A 199 -8.19 11.60 0.33
C SER A 199 -8.65 10.52 1.32
N GLN A 200 -7.88 10.26 2.37
CA GLN A 200 -8.30 9.39 3.47
C GLN A 200 -9.49 9.99 4.24
N LEU A 201 -9.48 11.30 4.53
CA LEU A 201 -10.63 11.99 5.13
C LEU A 201 -11.87 11.80 4.28
N PHE A 202 -11.76 12.03 2.97
CA PHE A 202 -12.88 11.81 2.04
C PHE A 202 -13.36 10.35 2.03
N SER A 203 -12.44 9.38 2.12
CA SER A 203 -12.79 7.96 2.28
C SER A 203 -13.54 7.68 3.58
N ILE A 204 -13.09 8.25 4.71
CA ILE A 204 -13.75 8.05 6.01
C ILE A 204 -15.15 8.64 5.99
N ILE A 205 -15.33 9.86 5.46
CA ILE A 205 -16.63 10.53 5.34
C ILE A 205 -17.58 9.76 4.41
N THR A 206 -17.11 9.28 3.27
CA THR A 206 -18.02 8.68 2.26
C THR A 206 -18.24 7.18 2.45
N ARG A 207 -17.22 6.44 2.91
CA ARG A 207 -17.21 4.97 2.98
C ARG A 207 -17.22 4.42 4.39
N LYS A 208 -16.93 5.25 5.41
CA LYS A 208 -16.66 4.79 6.77
C LYS A 208 -15.60 3.68 6.83
N SER A 209 -14.65 3.74 5.90
CA SER A 209 -13.59 2.76 5.72
C SER A 209 -12.34 3.45 5.20
N MET A 210 -11.18 2.86 5.48
CA MET A 210 -9.90 3.38 5.03
C MET A 210 -9.48 2.78 3.69
N ILE A 211 -8.56 3.47 3.03
CA ILE A 211 -8.05 3.13 1.71
C ILE A 211 -7.21 1.84 1.76
N GLY A 212 -7.49 0.94 0.84
CA GLY A 212 -6.71 -0.28 0.62
C GLY A 212 -7.04 -0.85 -0.76
N ILE A 213 -6.00 -1.24 -1.49
CA ILE A 213 -6.13 -1.59 -2.92
C ILE A 213 -5.75 -3.03 -3.26
N SER A 214 -4.92 -3.68 -2.43
CA SER A 214 -4.41 -5.03 -2.74
C SER A 214 -5.49 -6.12 -2.84
N THR A 215 -6.68 -5.89 -2.28
CA THR A 215 -7.81 -6.82 -2.45
C THR A 215 -8.30 -6.87 -3.90
N ALA A 216 -8.04 -5.86 -4.72
CA ALA A 216 -8.37 -5.87 -6.15
C ALA A 216 -7.70 -7.05 -6.87
N TYR A 217 -6.42 -7.33 -6.56
CA TYR A 217 -5.69 -8.44 -7.18
C TYR A 217 -6.21 -9.81 -6.73
N GLU A 218 -6.68 -9.91 -5.48
CA GLU A 218 -7.33 -11.13 -4.99
C GLU A 218 -8.69 -11.34 -5.68
N GLU A 219 -9.51 -10.29 -5.80
CA GLU A 219 -10.76 -10.35 -6.56
C GLU A 219 -10.50 -10.78 -8.01
N ILE A 220 -9.49 -10.23 -8.70
CA ILE A 220 -9.11 -10.64 -10.06
C ILE A 220 -8.78 -12.13 -10.10
N GLY A 221 -7.95 -12.63 -9.17
CA GLY A 221 -7.60 -14.04 -9.10
C GLY A 221 -8.80 -14.96 -8.86
N ASN A 222 -9.71 -14.58 -7.97
CA ASN A 222 -10.94 -15.33 -7.70
C ASN A 222 -11.84 -15.42 -8.95
N HIS A 223 -11.99 -14.31 -9.69
CA HIS A 223 -12.75 -14.31 -10.95
C HIS A 223 -12.09 -15.14 -12.04
N PHE A 224 -10.77 -15.08 -12.14
CA PHE A 224 -10.01 -15.92 -13.06
C PHE A 224 -10.26 -17.41 -12.81
N TRP A 225 -10.16 -17.86 -11.55
CA TRP A 225 -10.43 -19.26 -11.21
C TRP A 225 -11.89 -19.65 -11.38
N TRP A 226 -12.84 -18.75 -11.12
CA TRP A 226 -14.26 -18.98 -11.38
C TRP A 226 -14.52 -19.19 -12.88
N LEU A 227 -13.95 -18.34 -13.74
CA LEU A 227 -14.06 -18.48 -15.20
C LEU A 227 -13.45 -19.80 -15.69
N ILE A 228 -12.25 -20.15 -15.22
CA ILE A 228 -11.57 -21.39 -15.61
C ILE A 228 -12.33 -22.64 -15.15
N LYS A 229 -13.03 -22.58 -14.02
CA LYS A 229 -13.82 -23.70 -13.50
C LYS A 229 -15.23 -23.81 -14.11
N GLY A 230 -15.51 -23.11 -15.20
CA GLY A 230 -16.77 -23.22 -15.92
C GLY A 230 -17.84 -22.20 -15.51
N ALA A 231 -17.47 -21.15 -14.79
CA ALA A 231 -18.35 -20.01 -14.48
C ALA A 231 -19.69 -20.39 -13.82
N GLU A 232 -19.68 -21.40 -12.94
CA GLU A 232 -20.89 -21.89 -12.28
C GLU A 232 -21.60 -20.75 -11.51
N PRO A 233 -22.92 -20.54 -11.70
CA PRO A 233 -23.65 -19.43 -11.09
C PRO A 233 -23.57 -19.40 -9.56
N ASN A 234 -23.51 -20.57 -8.93
CA ASN A 234 -23.48 -20.73 -7.47
C ASN A 234 -22.08 -20.51 -6.86
N ALA A 235 -21.03 -20.50 -7.70
CA ALA A 235 -19.64 -20.30 -7.29
C ALA A 235 -19.09 -18.91 -7.68
N LYS A 236 -19.96 -18.02 -8.17
CA LYS A 236 -19.56 -16.68 -8.60
C LYS A 236 -18.94 -15.90 -7.44
N PRO A 237 -17.75 -15.28 -7.61
CA PRO A 237 -17.17 -14.47 -6.57
C PRO A 237 -18.10 -13.32 -6.18
N THR A 238 -18.13 -13.01 -4.89
CA THR A 238 -19.16 -12.17 -4.27
C THR A 238 -18.94 -10.67 -4.44
N SER A 239 -17.75 -10.22 -4.85
CA SER A 239 -17.40 -8.79 -4.88
C SER A 239 -16.51 -8.42 -6.05
N TYR A 240 -16.87 -7.32 -6.72
CA TYR A 240 -16.02 -6.56 -7.66
C TYR A 240 -15.61 -5.20 -7.07
N ASN A 241 -15.94 -4.94 -5.80
CA ASN A 241 -15.82 -3.63 -5.19
C ASN A 241 -14.37 -3.12 -5.19
N SER A 242 -13.40 -4.00 -4.98
CA SER A 242 -11.99 -3.63 -4.96
C SER A 242 -11.44 -3.42 -6.37
N ILE A 243 -11.92 -4.17 -7.36
CA ILE A 243 -11.61 -3.95 -8.78
C ILE A 243 -12.17 -2.60 -9.26
N VAL A 244 -13.43 -2.30 -8.93
CA VAL A 244 -14.06 -1.00 -9.24
C VAL A 244 -13.31 0.13 -8.53
N PHE A 245 -12.91 -0.07 -7.27
CA PHE A 245 -12.07 0.89 -6.57
C PHE A 245 -10.73 1.10 -7.29
N ALA A 246 -10.04 0.04 -7.68
CA ALA A 246 -8.79 0.15 -8.45
C ALA A 246 -8.97 0.88 -9.79
N ALA A 247 -10.05 0.60 -10.52
CA ALA A 247 -10.39 1.30 -11.76
C ALA A 247 -10.63 2.80 -11.52
N GLY A 248 -11.34 3.16 -10.44
CA GLY A 248 -11.53 4.55 -10.03
C GLY A 248 -10.20 5.25 -9.69
N VAL A 249 -9.25 4.55 -9.04
CA VAL A 249 -7.91 5.09 -8.78
C VAL A 249 -7.18 5.40 -10.09
N THR A 250 -7.20 4.49 -11.06
CA THR A 250 -6.64 4.76 -12.40
C THR A 250 -7.34 5.93 -13.09
N ALA A 251 -8.67 5.97 -13.06
CA ALA A 251 -9.47 7.00 -13.71
C ALA A 251 -9.22 8.39 -13.10
N GLY A 252 -9.11 8.49 -11.77
CA GLY A 252 -8.79 9.74 -11.09
C GLY A 252 -7.36 10.21 -11.33
N ALA A 253 -6.40 9.27 -11.35
CA ALA A 253 -5.02 9.57 -11.71
C ALA A 253 -4.93 10.10 -13.15
N TRP A 254 -5.60 9.43 -14.09
CA TRP A 254 -5.67 9.84 -15.50
C TRP A 254 -6.39 11.19 -15.66
N GLY A 255 -7.52 11.40 -14.99
CA GLY A 255 -8.25 12.66 -15.02
C GLY A 255 -7.41 13.85 -14.54
N LEU A 256 -6.63 13.67 -13.47
CA LEU A 256 -5.70 14.71 -13.01
C LEU A 256 -4.59 14.97 -14.02
N LEU A 257 -4.06 13.90 -14.64
CA LEU A 257 -3.03 14.02 -15.67
C LEU A 257 -3.53 14.81 -16.90
N GLN A 258 -4.78 14.56 -17.32
CA GLN A 258 -5.40 15.29 -18.42
C GLN A 258 -5.66 16.76 -18.05
N ALA A 259 -6.04 17.03 -16.80
CA ALA A 259 -6.27 18.40 -16.32
C ALA A 259 -4.96 19.19 -16.14
N ILE A 260 -3.87 18.51 -15.75
CA ILE A 260 -2.56 19.11 -15.51
C ILE A 260 -1.48 18.26 -16.20
N PRO A 261 -1.33 18.37 -17.54
CA PRO A 261 -0.37 17.56 -18.30
C PRO A 261 1.08 17.76 -17.88
N SER A 262 1.41 18.89 -17.25
CA SER A 262 2.75 19.17 -16.72
C SER A 262 3.16 18.27 -15.54
N LEU A 263 2.22 17.49 -14.99
CA LEU A 263 2.52 16.41 -14.04
C LEU A 263 3.11 15.18 -14.72
N ALA A 264 2.88 14.99 -16.02
CA ALA A 264 3.55 13.94 -16.78
C ALA A 264 5.04 14.26 -16.85
N SER A 265 5.86 13.41 -16.23
CA SER A 265 7.31 13.42 -16.42
C SER A 265 7.72 12.11 -17.06
N ALA A 266 8.56 12.17 -18.10
CA ALA A 266 9.16 10.97 -18.66
C ALA A 266 9.88 10.21 -17.52
N PRO A 267 9.66 8.90 -17.39
CA PRO A 267 10.28 8.13 -16.32
C PRO A 267 11.80 8.22 -16.47
N VAL A 268 12.48 8.74 -15.45
CA VAL A 268 13.95 8.81 -15.40
C VAL A 268 14.55 7.40 -15.32
N PHE A 269 13.75 6.43 -14.87
CA PHE A 269 14.09 5.02 -14.76
C PHE A 269 12.86 4.17 -15.09
N GLU A 270 13.07 3.12 -15.88
CA GLU A 270 12.11 2.04 -16.06
C GLU A 270 12.75 0.70 -15.68
N ALA A 271 12.04 -0.10 -14.89
CA ALA A 271 12.49 -1.42 -14.52
C ALA A 271 12.41 -2.35 -15.75
N PRO A 272 13.40 -3.24 -15.96
CA PRO A 272 13.35 -4.23 -17.03
C PRO A 272 12.04 -5.04 -16.97
N PRO A 273 11.39 -5.34 -18.10
CA PRO A 273 10.04 -5.93 -18.12
C PRO A 273 9.88 -7.18 -17.26
N LEU A 274 10.86 -8.09 -17.29
CA LEU A 274 10.82 -9.33 -16.50
C LEU A 274 10.96 -9.05 -15.00
N LEU A 275 11.82 -8.11 -14.60
CA LEU A 275 11.97 -7.70 -13.20
C LEU A 275 10.71 -6.97 -12.71
N ALA A 276 10.11 -6.12 -13.54
CA ALA A 276 8.84 -5.47 -13.26
C ALA A 276 7.70 -6.49 -13.06
N MET A 277 7.61 -7.50 -13.93
CA MET A 277 6.64 -8.59 -13.79
C MET A 277 6.90 -9.46 -12.55
N ALA A 278 8.14 -9.91 -12.34
CA ALA A 278 8.49 -10.73 -11.18
C ALA A 278 8.26 -9.97 -9.87
N GLY A 279 8.69 -8.70 -9.82
CA GLY A 279 8.46 -7.81 -8.69
C GLY A 279 6.98 -7.54 -8.44
N GLY A 280 6.20 -7.35 -9.51
CA GLY A 280 4.73 -7.24 -9.47
C GLY A 280 4.05 -8.44 -8.80
N ALA A 281 4.44 -9.65 -9.20
CA ALA A 281 3.91 -10.88 -8.61
C ALA A 281 4.31 -11.00 -7.13
N LEU A 282 5.59 -10.77 -6.83
CA LEU A 282 6.14 -10.85 -5.48
C LEU A 282 5.47 -9.84 -4.53
N MET A 283 5.25 -8.61 -4.98
CA MET A 283 4.65 -7.58 -4.15
C MET A 283 3.20 -7.90 -3.79
N VAL A 284 2.42 -8.46 -4.72
CA VAL A 284 1.02 -8.84 -4.46
C VAL A 284 0.96 -10.07 -3.55
N ILE A 285 1.78 -11.09 -3.81
CA ILE A 285 1.87 -12.27 -2.94
C ILE A 285 2.22 -11.82 -1.51
N GLY A 286 3.24 -10.97 -1.37
CA GLY A 286 3.64 -10.41 -0.08
C GLY A 286 2.53 -9.60 0.60
N ALA A 287 1.87 -8.71 -0.16
CA ALA A 287 0.77 -7.91 0.37
C ALA A 287 -0.43 -8.76 0.83
N ARG A 288 -0.76 -9.85 0.12
CA ARG A 288 -1.85 -10.75 0.56
C ARG A 288 -1.43 -11.60 1.76
N MET A 289 -0.18 -12.06 1.79
CA MET A 289 0.40 -12.78 2.91
C MET A 289 0.42 -11.96 4.21
N ALA A 290 0.76 -10.68 4.11
CA ALA A 290 0.77 -9.76 5.25
C ALA A 290 -0.62 -9.30 5.70
N GLY A 291 -1.67 -9.54 4.91
CA GLY A 291 -3.02 -9.04 5.18
C GLY A 291 -3.25 -7.59 4.78
N GLY A 292 -2.43 -7.04 3.88
CA GLY A 292 -2.51 -5.67 3.38
C GLY A 292 -1.30 -5.24 2.55
N CYS A 293 -1.46 -4.16 1.78
CA CYS A 293 -0.37 -3.51 1.04
C CYS A 293 0.17 -2.28 1.78
N THR A 294 1.08 -1.54 1.12
CA THR A 294 1.65 -0.28 1.60
C THR A 294 0.59 0.76 2.00
N SER A 295 -0.46 0.98 1.21
CA SER A 295 -1.53 1.92 1.60
C SER A 295 -2.34 1.41 2.81
N GLY A 296 -2.62 0.10 2.83
CA GLY A 296 -3.43 -0.52 3.88
C GLY A 296 -2.73 -0.68 5.23
N HIS A 297 -1.45 -1.05 5.26
CA HIS A 297 -0.65 -1.12 6.49
C HIS A 297 -0.02 0.23 6.80
N GLY A 298 0.52 0.91 5.81
CA GLY A 298 1.17 2.19 5.98
C GLY A 298 0.25 3.31 6.39
N ILE A 299 -0.48 3.83 5.42
CA ILE A 299 -1.31 5.03 5.61
C ILE A 299 -2.43 4.73 6.62
N SER A 300 -3.08 3.57 6.49
CA SER A 300 -4.25 3.21 7.30
C SER A 300 -3.92 2.41 8.56
N GLY A 301 -2.96 1.49 8.50
CA GLY A 301 -2.65 0.62 9.63
C GLY A 301 -1.84 1.34 10.72
N ILE A 302 -0.77 2.03 10.34
CA ILE A 302 0.11 2.75 11.27
C ILE A 302 -0.64 3.95 11.87
N SER A 303 -1.54 4.61 11.14
CA SER A 303 -2.38 5.68 11.71
C SER A 303 -3.35 5.20 12.80
N LEU A 304 -3.69 3.91 12.82
CA LEU A 304 -4.40 3.25 13.92
C LEU A 304 -3.45 2.68 14.98
N LEU A 305 -2.17 3.02 14.94
CA LEU A 305 -1.11 2.50 15.81
C LEU A 305 -1.00 0.95 15.78
N SER A 306 -1.39 0.30 14.68
CA SER A 306 -1.34 -1.16 14.55
C SER A 306 0.10 -1.67 14.52
N LEU A 307 0.45 -2.55 15.46
CA LEU A 307 1.79 -3.14 15.53
C LEU A 307 2.09 -4.03 14.32
N SER A 308 1.11 -4.83 13.87
CA SER A 308 1.28 -5.68 12.68
C SER A 308 1.62 -4.86 11.45
N SER A 309 1.06 -3.64 11.36
CA SER A 309 1.32 -2.73 10.25
C SER A 309 2.70 -2.09 10.31
N MET A 310 3.17 -1.71 11.50
CA MET A 310 4.55 -1.25 11.70
C MET A 310 5.56 -2.34 11.32
N ILE A 311 5.31 -3.59 11.74
CA ILE A 311 6.15 -4.74 11.39
C ILE A 311 6.16 -4.97 9.88
N THR A 312 4.99 -5.06 9.23
CA THR A 312 4.91 -5.28 7.77
C THR A 312 5.69 -4.21 7.00
N ILE A 313 5.50 -2.93 7.34
CA ILE A 313 6.14 -1.82 6.63
C ILE A 313 7.64 -1.76 6.93
N GLY A 314 8.05 -2.00 8.18
CA GLY A 314 9.47 -2.10 8.54
C GLY A 314 10.18 -3.20 7.76
N CYS A 315 9.59 -4.40 7.68
CA CYS A 315 10.12 -5.51 6.88
C CYS A 315 10.13 -5.19 5.37
N ALA A 316 9.14 -4.46 4.86
CA ALA A 316 9.11 -4.04 3.47
C ALA A 316 10.25 -3.09 3.12
N PHE A 317 10.48 -2.03 3.92
CA PHE A 317 11.60 -1.14 3.68
C PHE A 317 12.95 -1.84 3.89
N ALA A 318 13.08 -2.71 4.90
CA ALA A 318 14.31 -3.45 5.13
C ALA A 318 14.67 -4.39 3.96
N ALA A 319 13.71 -5.18 3.47
CA ALA A 319 13.94 -6.07 2.34
C ALA A 319 14.17 -5.29 1.03
N GLY A 320 13.40 -4.21 0.80
CA GLY A 320 13.59 -3.35 -0.36
C GLY A 320 14.98 -2.70 -0.38
N ALA A 321 15.50 -2.30 0.78
CA ALA A 321 16.83 -1.73 0.91
C ALA A 321 17.98 -2.70 0.66
N VAL A 322 17.75 -3.99 0.85
CA VAL A 322 18.71 -5.01 0.46
C VAL A 322 18.59 -5.30 -1.04
N VAL A 323 17.37 -5.42 -1.57
CA VAL A 323 17.14 -5.86 -2.95
C VAL A 323 17.47 -4.77 -3.97
N ALA A 324 17.08 -3.51 -3.74
CA ALA A 324 17.23 -2.46 -4.74
C ALA A 324 18.69 -2.21 -5.16
N PRO A 325 19.67 -2.08 -4.24
CA PRO A 325 21.07 -1.87 -4.61
C PRO A 325 21.75 -3.09 -5.25
N LEU A 326 21.23 -4.30 -5.03
CA LEU A 326 21.75 -5.53 -5.64
C LEU A 326 21.30 -5.69 -7.10
N VAL A 327 20.20 -5.02 -7.46
CA VAL A 327 19.57 -5.14 -8.78
C VAL A 327 19.87 -3.93 -9.67
N TYR A 328 20.03 -2.73 -9.07
CA TYR A 328 20.26 -1.45 -9.76
C TYR A 328 21.42 -0.66 -9.15
#